data_AF-A0A3S5CYE1-F1
#
_entry.id   AF-A0A3S5CYE1-F1
#
_cell.length_a   1.000
_cell.length_b   1.000
_cell.length_c   1.000
_cell.angle_alpha   90.00
_cell.angle_beta   90.00
_cell.angle_gamma   90.00
#
_symmetry.space_group_name_H-M   'P 1'
#
loop_
_entity.id
_entity.type
_entity.pdbx_description
1 polymer ?
#
loop_
_entity_poly.entity_id
_entity_poly.type
_entity_poly.pdbx_seq_one_letter_code
_entity_poly.pdbx_strand_id
1 'polypeptide(L)'
;MLDRVTSSIDHGDDDLAWMSTAELKARLLAAVEGRHDAKQGDKLKLFDQELAPLFAALARRNPTPRVEDQVVAVQGVWTPVWSTIPFHDAIPGRVFDQSYQIFRNDGFYANIAHHAPGRNGGLLERLRSVLAGCNLMIIQHYEIADGRWLIENIGIEVAVVRADRGLDIPAAEAWFADVMARKGRRYQEAADFGAPDLSQLDAAAAKKLGKTFKAKPVMENIYMDADLRLITSRREANQRPSYTIGVRRM
;
A
#
# COMPACT_ATOMS: atom_id res chain seq x y z
N MET A 1 -25.18 33.04 -43.13
CA MET A 1 -25.39 33.50 -41.74
C MET A 1 -24.71 32.46 -40.87
N LEU A 2 -23.58 32.84 -40.27
CA LEU A 2 -22.71 31.98 -39.47
C LEU A 2 -23.30 31.84 -38.07
N ASP A 3 -23.73 30.64 -37.68
CA ASP A 3 -24.01 30.36 -36.28
C ASP A 3 -22.81 29.68 -35.61
N ARG A 4 -22.29 30.38 -34.61
CA ARG A 4 -21.24 29.96 -33.68
C ARG A 4 -21.82 29.01 -32.64
N VAL A 5 -21.17 27.86 -32.52
CA VAL A 5 -20.58 27.27 -31.30
C VAL A 5 -21.05 27.82 -29.93
N THR A 6 -21.52 26.92 -29.07
CA THR A 6 -21.04 26.73 -27.69
C THR A 6 -21.11 25.23 -27.39
N SER A 7 -20.02 24.49 -27.60
CA SER A 7 -18.99 24.19 -26.58
C SER A 7 -19.59 23.64 -25.29
N SER A 8 -19.68 22.31 -25.23
CA SER A 8 -19.77 21.53 -23.99
C SER A 8 -18.52 21.83 -23.17
N ILE A 9 -18.62 22.74 -22.19
CA ILE A 9 -17.52 23.04 -21.29
C ILE A 9 -17.39 21.87 -20.31
N ASP A 10 -16.21 21.26 -20.34
CA ASP A 10 -15.71 20.26 -19.42
C ASP A 10 -15.51 20.90 -18.03
N HIS A 11 -16.59 21.01 -17.24
CA HIS A 11 -16.58 21.68 -15.93
C HIS A 11 -15.90 20.87 -14.80
N GLY A 12 -15.33 19.70 -15.09
CA GLY A 12 -14.73 18.83 -14.07
C GLY A 12 -13.37 19.31 -13.57
N ASP A 13 -12.51 19.81 -14.45
CA ASP A 13 -11.12 20.18 -14.14
C ASP A 13 -10.97 21.59 -13.56
N ASP A 14 -11.81 22.54 -14.00
CA ASP A 14 -11.81 23.92 -13.50
C ASP A 14 -12.19 24.00 -12.02
N ASP A 15 -13.11 23.15 -11.56
CA ASP A 15 -13.58 23.12 -10.17
C ASP A 15 -12.46 22.65 -9.20
N LEU A 16 -11.63 21.70 -9.63
CA LEU A 16 -10.50 21.20 -8.84
C LEU A 16 -9.38 22.25 -8.68
N ALA A 17 -9.25 23.17 -9.63
CA ALA A 17 -8.24 24.22 -9.58
C ALA A 17 -8.46 25.18 -8.39
N TRP A 18 -9.72 25.46 -8.05
CA TRP A 18 -10.11 26.39 -6.99
C TRP A 18 -10.19 25.76 -5.59
N MET A 19 -10.34 24.44 -5.50
CA MET A 19 -10.33 23.74 -4.21
C MET A 19 -8.97 23.90 -3.51
N SER A 20 -8.95 24.14 -2.21
CA SER A 20 -7.75 24.06 -1.38
C SER A 20 -7.17 22.64 -1.36
N THR A 21 -5.91 22.49 -0.95
CA THR A 21 -5.29 21.16 -0.82
C THR A 21 -6.07 20.29 0.18
N ALA A 22 -6.55 20.86 1.29
CA ALA A 22 -7.34 20.14 2.28
C ALA A 22 -8.66 19.60 1.68
N GLU A 23 -9.35 20.41 0.88
CA GLU A 23 -10.59 19.98 0.21
C GLU A 23 -10.34 18.87 -0.82
N LEU A 24 -9.24 18.95 -1.58
CA LEU A 24 -8.85 17.87 -2.51
C LEU A 24 -8.60 16.55 -1.76
N LYS A 25 -7.87 16.59 -0.65
CA LYS A 25 -7.63 15.41 0.19
C LYS A 25 -8.93 14.83 0.74
N ALA A 26 -9.81 15.70 1.28
CA ALA A 26 -11.08 15.27 1.84
C ALA A 26 -11.97 14.60 0.77
N ARG A 27 -12.06 15.21 -0.42
CA ARG A 27 -12.80 14.63 -1.55
C ARG A 27 -12.22 13.29 -2.01
N LEU A 28 -10.88 13.19 -2.05
CA LEU A 28 -10.20 11.95 -2.39
C LEU A 28 -10.51 10.82 -1.38
N LEU A 29 -10.40 11.11 -0.08
CA LEU A 29 -10.64 10.13 0.98
C LEU A 29 -12.12 9.70 1.00
N ALA A 30 -13.05 10.63 0.83
CA ALA A 30 -14.47 10.32 0.71
C ALA A 30 -14.78 9.42 -0.49
N ALA A 31 -14.10 9.61 -1.62
CA ALA A 31 -14.31 8.81 -2.83
C ALA A 31 -13.89 7.34 -2.68
N VAL A 32 -13.02 7.02 -1.71
CA VAL A 32 -12.51 5.66 -1.47
C VAL A 32 -13.00 5.02 -0.18
N GLU A 33 -13.73 5.76 0.64
CA GLU A 33 -14.29 5.28 1.91
C GLU A 33 -15.15 4.03 1.71
N GLY A 34 -14.85 2.97 2.46
CA GLY A 34 -15.57 1.69 2.37
C GLY A 34 -15.37 0.93 1.05
N ARG A 35 -14.51 1.37 0.12
CA ARG A 35 -14.28 0.74 -1.20
C ARG A 35 -12.98 -0.04 -1.30
N HIS A 36 -12.37 -0.39 -0.17
CA HIS A 36 -11.05 -1.02 -0.11
C HIS A 36 -11.05 -2.50 -0.56
N ASP A 37 -12.19 -3.17 -0.45
CA ASP A 37 -12.43 -4.58 -0.80
C ASP A 37 -13.11 -4.75 -2.17
N ALA A 38 -13.40 -3.64 -2.87
CA ALA A 38 -13.97 -3.66 -4.21
C ALA A 38 -13.13 -4.50 -5.19
N LYS A 39 -13.79 -5.10 -6.18
CA LYS A 39 -13.11 -5.91 -7.21
C LYS A 39 -12.12 -5.04 -7.97
N GLN A 40 -11.06 -5.67 -8.48
CA GLN A 40 -9.99 -4.96 -9.18
C GLN A 40 -10.50 -4.11 -10.35
N GLY A 41 -11.43 -4.63 -11.16
CA GLY A 41 -12.03 -3.87 -12.26
C GLY A 41 -12.75 -2.61 -11.79
N ASP A 42 -13.50 -2.70 -10.69
CA ASP A 42 -14.23 -1.58 -10.11
C ASP A 42 -13.27 -0.53 -9.53
N LYS A 43 -12.19 -0.96 -8.88
CA LYS A 43 -11.12 -0.06 -8.40
C LYS A 43 -10.45 0.70 -9.54
N LEU A 44 -10.13 0.01 -10.64
CA LEU A 44 -9.52 0.65 -11.81
C LEU A 44 -10.49 1.63 -12.48
N LYS A 45 -11.78 1.27 -12.58
CA LYS A 45 -12.81 2.17 -13.09
C LYS A 45 -12.98 3.40 -12.21
N LEU A 46 -13.04 3.23 -10.88
CA LEU A 46 -13.07 4.33 -9.92
C LEU A 46 -11.87 5.26 -10.10
N PHE A 47 -10.68 4.68 -10.28
CA PHE A 47 -9.49 5.47 -10.54
C PHE A 47 -9.61 6.30 -11.82
N ASP A 48 -9.96 5.65 -12.93
CA ASP A 48 -10.03 6.31 -14.24
C ASP A 48 -11.12 7.39 -14.29
N GLN A 49 -12.21 7.22 -13.55
CA GLN A 49 -13.36 8.12 -13.59
C GLN A 49 -13.33 9.23 -12.53
N GLU A 50 -12.82 8.97 -11.34
CA GLU A 50 -12.95 9.89 -10.20
C GLU A 50 -11.60 10.28 -9.56
N LEU A 51 -10.65 9.33 -9.42
CA LEU A 51 -9.44 9.58 -8.64
C LEU A 51 -8.30 10.18 -9.47
N ALA A 52 -8.20 9.87 -10.77
CA ALA A 52 -7.11 10.35 -11.62
C ALA A 52 -7.01 11.88 -11.69
N PRO A 53 -8.12 12.64 -11.83
CA PRO A 53 -8.07 14.11 -11.79
C PRO A 53 -7.61 14.65 -10.42
N LEU A 54 -8.05 14.03 -9.31
CA LEU A 54 -7.64 14.39 -7.95
C LEU A 54 -6.15 14.10 -7.72
N PHE A 55 -5.66 12.97 -8.21
CA PHE A 55 -4.24 12.61 -8.18
C PHE A 55 -3.41 13.64 -8.93
N ALA A 56 -3.83 14.05 -10.14
CA ALA A 56 -3.13 15.05 -10.94
C ALA A 56 -3.14 16.43 -10.26
N ALA A 57 -4.28 16.84 -9.70
CA ALA A 57 -4.41 18.11 -8.98
C ALA A 57 -3.52 18.16 -7.73
N LEU A 58 -3.48 17.08 -6.93
CA LEU A 58 -2.59 16.97 -5.78
C LEU A 58 -1.12 16.93 -6.21
N ALA A 59 -0.76 16.12 -7.22
CA ALA A 59 0.61 16.01 -7.71
C ALA A 59 1.19 17.35 -8.15
N ARG A 60 0.40 18.23 -8.78
CA ARG A 60 0.83 19.61 -9.13
C ARG A 60 1.17 20.47 -7.91
N ARG A 61 0.58 20.18 -6.75
CA ARG A 61 0.77 20.92 -5.48
C ARG A 61 1.78 20.25 -4.56
N ASN A 62 2.32 19.10 -4.95
CA ASN A 62 3.12 18.20 -4.11
C ASN A 62 4.16 18.97 -3.27
N PRO A 63 4.00 19.04 -1.94
CA PRO A 63 4.88 19.83 -1.09
C PRO A 63 6.26 19.21 -0.90
N THR A 64 6.44 17.92 -1.23
CA THR A 64 7.75 17.26 -1.27
C THR A 64 8.03 16.69 -2.67
N PRO A 65 8.29 17.55 -3.68
CA PRO A 65 8.41 17.11 -5.08
C PRO A 65 9.76 16.41 -5.37
N ARG A 66 10.79 16.69 -4.57
CA ARG A 66 12.11 16.06 -4.71
C ARG A 66 12.13 14.71 -3.99
N VAL A 67 12.59 13.69 -4.68
CA VAL A 67 12.57 12.31 -4.20
C VAL A 67 13.46 12.11 -2.97
N GLU A 68 14.57 12.83 -2.87
CA GLU A 68 15.47 12.78 -1.71
C GLU A 68 14.78 13.35 -0.46
N ASP A 69 14.04 14.45 -0.60
CA ASP A 69 13.30 15.09 0.50
C ASP A 69 12.15 14.19 0.98
N GLN A 70 11.63 13.32 0.11
CA GLN A 70 10.63 12.32 0.48
C GLN A 70 11.18 11.25 1.44
N VAL A 71 12.48 10.97 1.46
CA VAL A 71 13.04 9.90 2.32
C VAL A 71 12.77 10.17 3.80
N VAL A 72 12.91 11.42 4.25
CA VAL A 72 12.60 11.79 5.63
C VAL A 72 11.09 11.82 5.84
N ALA A 73 10.36 12.45 4.92
CA ALA A 73 8.93 12.65 5.05
C ALA A 73 8.12 11.34 4.93
N VAL A 74 8.71 10.23 4.46
CA VAL A 74 8.05 8.92 4.41
C VAL A 74 8.15 8.13 5.71
N GLN A 75 9.13 8.42 6.56
CA GLN A 75 9.41 7.63 7.77
C GLN A 75 8.20 7.60 8.70
N GLY A 76 7.99 6.48 9.41
CA GLY A 76 6.85 6.25 10.29
C GLY A 76 5.79 5.30 9.71
N VAL A 77 4.61 5.31 10.31
CA VAL A 77 3.54 4.34 10.04
C VAL A 77 2.46 4.93 9.14
N TRP A 78 2.08 4.17 8.12
CA TRP A 78 1.03 4.51 7.16
C TRP A 78 0.00 3.39 7.08
N THR A 79 -1.27 3.73 6.88
CA THR A 79 -2.31 2.77 6.49
C THR A 79 -2.65 2.97 5.01
N PRO A 80 -2.60 1.93 4.18
CA PRO A 80 -3.01 2.02 2.78
C PRO A 80 -4.53 1.97 2.68
N VAL A 81 -5.22 3.11 2.88
CA VAL A 81 -6.68 3.25 2.92
C VAL A 81 -7.39 2.92 1.61
N TRP A 82 -6.65 2.84 0.50
CA TRP A 82 -7.13 2.24 -0.74
C TRP A 82 -5.95 1.83 -1.61
N SER A 83 -6.06 0.69 -2.31
CA SER A 83 -5.00 0.23 -3.22
C SER A 83 -5.54 -0.68 -4.32
N THR A 84 -4.95 -0.53 -5.51
CA THR A 84 -5.12 -1.48 -6.63
C THR A 84 -4.07 -2.59 -6.63
N ILE A 85 -3.14 -2.61 -5.66
CA ILE A 85 -2.17 -3.69 -5.53
C ILE A 85 -2.88 -4.88 -4.87
N PRO A 86 -3.04 -6.03 -5.55
CA PRO A 86 -3.75 -7.21 -5.01
C PRO A 86 -2.91 -8.02 -4.02
N PHE A 87 -1.79 -7.46 -3.56
CA PHE A 87 -0.74 -8.18 -2.86
C PHE A 87 -1.20 -8.66 -1.48
N HIS A 88 -1.86 -7.78 -0.72
CA HIS A 88 -2.40 -8.14 0.59
C HIS A 88 -3.60 -9.09 0.52
N ASP A 89 -4.06 -9.46 -0.68
CA ASP A 89 -5.09 -10.49 -0.87
C ASP A 89 -4.46 -11.86 -1.19
N ALA A 90 -3.17 -12.05 -0.91
CA ALA A 90 -2.50 -13.34 -1.05
C ALA A 90 -2.96 -14.39 -0.04
N ILE A 91 -3.34 -13.93 1.16
CA ILE A 91 -3.92 -14.74 2.23
C ILE A 91 -5.36 -14.23 2.44
N PRO A 92 -6.37 -15.11 2.50
CA PRO A 92 -7.76 -14.70 2.72
C PRO A 92 -7.97 -14.08 4.11
N GLY A 93 -9.05 -13.31 4.26
CA GLY A 93 -9.46 -12.76 5.56
C GLY A 93 -8.62 -11.60 6.08
N ARG A 94 -7.97 -10.84 5.17
CA ARG A 94 -7.27 -9.61 5.55
C ARG A 94 -8.17 -8.68 6.37
N VAL A 95 -7.65 -8.18 7.48
CA VAL A 95 -8.27 -7.13 8.29
C VAL A 95 -7.66 -5.80 7.89
N PHE A 96 -8.45 -5.00 7.18
CA PHE A 96 -7.97 -3.80 6.50
C PHE A 96 -7.38 -2.74 7.44
N ASP A 97 -8.08 -2.46 8.55
CA ASP A 97 -7.64 -1.49 9.56
C ASP A 97 -6.41 -1.96 10.37
N GLN A 98 -5.98 -3.20 10.14
CA GLN A 98 -4.77 -3.81 10.70
C GLN A 98 -3.76 -4.14 9.60
N SER A 99 -3.69 -3.24 8.60
CA SER A 99 -2.70 -3.26 7.53
C SER A 99 -1.88 -1.96 7.56
N TYR A 100 -0.56 -2.09 7.59
CA TYR A 100 0.38 -1.00 7.80
C TYR A 100 1.52 -1.03 6.79
N GLN A 101 2.04 0.15 6.46
CA GLN A 101 3.33 0.33 5.81
C GLN A 101 4.22 1.10 6.79
N ILE A 102 5.27 0.46 7.30
CA ILE A 102 6.13 1.02 8.34
C ILE A 102 7.49 1.30 7.72
N PHE A 103 7.86 2.58 7.62
CA PHE A 103 9.13 3.05 7.08
C PHE A 103 10.08 3.42 8.21
N ARG A 104 11.28 2.83 8.21
CA ARG A 104 12.33 3.12 9.18
C ARG A 104 13.33 4.12 8.62
N ASN A 105 14.23 4.62 9.45
CA ASN A 105 15.27 5.56 9.05
C ASN A 105 16.55 4.87 8.50
N ASP A 106 16.61 3.54 8.53
CA ASP A 106 17.77 2.73 8.16
C ASP A 106 17.66 2.11 6.75
N GLY A 107 16.76 2.63 5.90
CA GLY A 107 16.55 2.16 4.53
C GLY A 107 15.63 0.94 4.40
N PHE A 108 15.04 0.48 5.51
CA PHE A 108 14.08 -0.62 5.51
C PHE A 108 12.65 -0.14 5.70
N TYR A 109 11.72 -0.81 5.03
CA TYR A 109 10.30 -0.67 5.32
C TYR A 109 9.59 -2.00 5.22
N ALA A 110 8.41 -2.09 5.83
CA ALA A 110 7.61 -3.29 5.80
C ALA A 110 6.15 -3.01 5.45
N ASN A 111 5.58 -3.83 4.56
CA ASN A 111 4.13 -3.96 4.46
C ASN A 111 3.69 -5.09 5.39
N ILE A 112 2.81 -4.76 6.34
CA ILE A 112 2.36 -5.67 7.38
C ILE A 112 0.85 -5.77 7.31
N ALA A 113 0.29 -6.97 7.40
CA ALA A 113 -1.15 -7.18 7.44
C ALA A 113 -1.54 -8.31 8.39
N HIS A 114 -2.62 -8.11 9.13
CA HIS A 114 -3.29 -9.18 9.87
C HIS A 114 -4.36 -9.87 9.00
N HIS A 115 -4.41 -11.19 9.08
CA HIS A 115 -5.38 -12.04 8.41
C HIS A 115 -6.12 -12.89 9.44
N ALA A 116 -7.45 -12.76 9.44
CA ALA A 116 -8.36 -13.54 10.27
C ALA A 116 -9.40 -14.24 9.37
N PRO A 117 -9.08 -15.43 8.84
CA PRO A 117 -10.02 -16.23 8.05
C PRO A 117 -11.33 -16.50 8.81
N GLY A 118 -12.48 -16.37 8.14
CA GLY A 118 -13.80 -16.61 8.75
C GLY A 118 -14.41 -15.43 9.53
N ARG A 119 -13.66 -14.34 9.79
CA ARG A 119 -14.17 -13.15 10.49
C ARG A 119 -15.30 -12.43 9.72
N ASN A 120 -15.21 -12.44 8.39
CA ASN A 120 -16.15 -11.79 7.46
C ASN A 120 -17.23 -12.74 6.91
N GLY A 121 -17.30 -13.97 7.41
CA GLY A 121 -18.30 -14.96 7.02
C GLY A 121 -19.63 -14.81 7.75
N GLY A 122 -20.64 -15.57 7.32
CA GLY A 122 -21.94 -15.66 8.00
C GLY A 122 -21.83 -16.21 9.44
N LEU A 123 -22.93 -16.20 10.21
CA LEU A 123 -22.95 -16.66 11.62
C LEU A 123 -22.35 -18.06 11.81
N LEU A 124 -22.57 -18.98 10.84
CA LEU A 124 -22.03 -20.34 10.84
C LEU A 124 -20.51 -20.38 10.55
N GLU A 125 -19.98 -19.48 9.73
CA GLU A 125 -18.54 -19.39 9.43
C GLU A 125 -17.75 -18.70 10.56
N ARG A 126 -18.39 -17.76 11.26
CA ARG A 126 -17.86 -17.18 12.50
C ARG A 126 -17.74 -18.22 13.62
N LEU A 127 -18.70 -19.15 13.74
CA LEU A 127 -18.61 -20.28 14.67
C LEU A 127 -17.53 -21.30 14.28
N ARG A 128 -17.18 -21.37 12.99
CA ARG A 128 -16.05 -22.16 12.46
C ARG A 128 -14.74 -21.39 12.44
N SER A 129 -14.65 -20.22 13.11
CA SER A 129 -13.43 -19.42 13.14
C SER A 129 -12.25 -20.35 13.39
N VAL A 130 -11.40 -20.50 12.38
CA VAL A 130 -10.16 -21.23 12.53
C VAL A 130 -9.44 -20.52 13.68
N LEU A 131 -9.14 -21.23 14.76
CA LEU A 131 -8.52 -20.67 15.98
C LEU A 131 -7.21 -19.91 15.68
N ALA A 132 -6.67 -20.11 14.47
CA ALA A 132 -5.49 -19.46 13.93
C ALA A 132 -5.84 -18.35 12.92
N GLY A 133 -5.41 -17.12 13.23
CA GLY A 133 -5.14 -16.07 12.27
C GLY A 133 -3.66 -16.07 11.86
N CYS A 134 -3.28 -15.14 10.99
CA CYS A 134 -1.93 -15.01 10.46
C CYS A 134 -1.53 -13.55 10.32
N ASN A 135 -0.38 -13.17 10.87
CA ASN A 135 0.27 -11.90 10.54
C ASN A 135 1.27 -12.15 9.42
N LEU A 136 1.22 -11.32 8.40
CA LEU A 136 2.15 -11.33 7.27
C LEU A 136 2.95 -10.04 7.28
N MET A 137 4.27 -10.15 7.10
CA MET A 137 5.16 -9.01 6.92
C MET A 137 6.02 -9.26 5.69
N ILE A 138 6.00 -8.33 4.75
CA ILE A 138 7.01 -8.25 3.70
C ILE A 138 7.97 -7.14 4.06
N ILE A 139 9.23 -7.52 4.15
CA ILE A 139 10.34 -6.60 4.41
C ILE A 139 10.91 -6.19 3.06
N GLN A 140 11.15 -4.91 2.92
CA GLN A 140 11.64 -4.29 1.71
C GLN A 140 12.78 -3.35 2.04
N HIS A 141 13.80 -3.36 1.19
CA HIS A 141 14.82 -2.33 1.19
C HIS A 141 14.42 -1.26 0.19
N TYR A 142 14.66 0.00 0.53
CA TYR A 142 14.46 1.11 -0.38
C TYR A 142 15.74 1.96 -0.51
N GLU A 143 16.00 2.43 -1.72
CA GLU A 143 17.12 3.30 -2.03
C GLU A 143 16.65 4.39 -3.01
N ILE A 144 17.29 5.56 -2.96
CA ILE A 144 17.13 6.59 -3.98
C ILE A 144 18.32 6.53 -4.93
N ALA A 145 18.05 6.27 -6.21
CA ALA A 145 19.04 6.30 -7.27
C ALA A 145 18.45 6.99 -8.51
N ASP A 146 19.23 7.88 -9.13
CA ASP A 146 18.81 8.68 -10.30
C ASP A 146 17.45 9.38 -10.12
N GLY A 147 17.19 9.92 -8.92
CA GLY A 147 15.92 10.58 -8.60
C GLY A 147 14.70 9.65 -8.58
N ARG A 148 14.89 8.35 -8.35
CA ARG A 148 13.82 7.34 -8.30
C ARG A 148 13.90 6.49 -7.04
N TRP A 149 12.75 6.04 -6.54
CA TRP A 149 12.71 5.01 -5.51
C TRP A 149 12.95 3.64 -6.13
N LEU A 150 14.03 3.00 -5.72
CA LEU A 150 14.30 1.60 -5.96
C LEU A 150 13.81 0.81 -4.76
N ILE A 151 12.95 -0.17 -5.00
CA ILE A 151 12.38 -1.00 -3.94
C ILE A 151 12.60 -2.47 -4.26
N GLU A 152 13.08 -3.21 -3.28
CA GLU A 152 13.30 -4.65 -3.40
C GLU A 152 12.68 -5.38 -2.22
N ASN A 153 11.90 -6.42 -2.51
CA ASN A 153 11.43 -7.36 -1.50
C ASN A 153 12.59 -8.26 -1.06
N ILE A 154 12.97 -8.17 0.20
CA ILE A 154 14.14 -8.87 0.76
C ILE A 154 13.78 -9.95 1.77
N GLY A 155 12.56 -9.92 2.31
CA GLY A 155 12.11 -10.85 3.34
C GLY A 155 10.60 -11.01 3.38
N ILE A 156 10.14 -12.19 3.79
CA ILE A 156 8.75 -12.44 4.13
C ILE A 156 8.75 -13.17 5.47
N GLU A 157 8.00 -12.63 6.42
CA GLU A 157 7.79 -13.23 7.74
C GLU A 157 6.31 -13.53 7.92
N VAL A 158 6.04 -14.71 8.47
CA VAL A 158 4.70 -15.22 8.74
C VAL A 158 4.64 -15.61 10.20
N ALA A 159 3.64 -15.10 10.92
CA ALA A 159 3.39 -15.48 12.30
C ALA A 159 1.95 -15.97 12.45
N VAL A 160 1.80 -17.24 12.85
CA VAL A 160 0.50 -17.80 13.23
C VAL A 160 0.11 -17.22 14.58
N VAL A 161 -1.05 -16.60 14.64
CA VAL A 161 -1.58 -15.95 15.85
C VAL A 161 -2.99 -16.46 16.14
N ARG A 162 -3.53 -16.19 17.32
CA ARG A 162 -4.95 -16.42 17.54
C ARG A 162 -5.77 -15.44 16.70
N ALA A 163 -6.86 -15.90 16.06
CA ALA A 163 -7.66 -15.07 15.17
C ALA A 163 -8.36 -13.88 15.87
N ASP A 164 -8.57 -13.96 17.19
CA ASP A 164 -9.13 -12.88 18.02
C ASP A 164 -8.08 -11.83 18.44
N ARG A 165 -6.80 -12.17 18.35
CA ARG A 165 -5.69 -11.25 18.66
C ARG A 165 -5.43 -10.36 17.45
N GLY A 166 -5.95 -9.14 17.52
CA GLY A 166 -5.64 -8.11 16.54
C GLY A 166 -4.16 -7.73 16.52
N LEU A 167 -3.77 -7.05 15.45
CA LEU A 167 -2.46 -6.42 15.28
C LEU A 167 -2.65 -4.91 15.29
N ASP A 168 -2.26 -4.26 16.38
CA ASP A 168 -2.21 -2.80 16.47
C ASP A 168 -0.84 -2.27 15.99
N ILE A 169 -0.72 -0.94 15.90
CA ILE A 169 0.50 -0.28 15.42
C ILE A 169 1.71 -0.61 16.32
N PRO A 170 1.65 -0.46 17.67
CA PRO A 170 2.78 -0.80 18.52
C PRO A 170 3.23 -2.27 18.39
N ALA A 171 2.29 -3.22 18.27
CA ALA A 171 2.63 -4.62 18.06
C ALA A 171 3.26 -4.86 16.68
N ALA A 172 2.79 -4.18 15.63
CA ALA A 172 3.37 -4.28 14.29
C ALA A 172 4.81 -3.69 14.25
N GLU A 173 5.03 -2.54 14.89
CA GLU A 173 6.35 -1.93 15.02
C GLU A 173 7.30 -2.79 15.84
N ALA A 174 6.84 -3.31 16.98
CA ALA A 174 7.63 -4.21 17.82
C ALA A 174 8.02 -5.49 17.08
N TRP A 175 7.07 -6.07 16.32
CA TRP A 175 7.37 -7.24 15.49
C TRP A 175 8.40 -6.91 14.41
N PHE A 176 8.27 -5.76 13.73
CA PHE A 176 9.24 -5.36 12.72
C PHE A 176 10.63 -5.11 13.31
N ALA A 177 10.70 -4.43 14.46
CA ALA A 177 11.95 -4.19 15.18
C ALA A 177 12.63 -5.49 15.61
N ASP A 178 11.89 -6.46 16.14
CA ASP A 178 12.41 -7.77 16.53
C ASP A 178 12.98 -8.55 15.32
N VAL A 179 12.26 -8.54 14.20
CA VAL A 179 12.73 -9.17 12.96
C VAL A 179 14.02 -8.50 12.48
N MET A 180 14.10 -7.17 12.49
CA MET A 180 15.31 -6.45 12.10
C MET A 180 16.46 -6.66 13.09
N ALA A 181 16.21 -6.81 14.39
CA ALA A 181 17.23 -7.14 15.37
C ALA A 181 17.84 -8.53 15.11
N ARG A 182 17.01 -9.51 14.71
CA ARG A 182 17.46 -10.89 14.44
C ARG A 182 18.08 -11.08 13.06
N LYS A 183 17.54 -10.41 12.04
CA LYS A 183 17.85 -10.67 10.62
C LYS A 183 18.40 -9.46 9.87
N GLY A 184 18.41 -8.27 10.46
CA GLY A 184 18.78 -7.01 9.79
C GLY A 184 20.19 -7.00 9.21
N ARG A 185 21.18 -7.55 9.93
CA ARG A 185 22.56 -7.66 9.40
C ARG A 185 22.60 -8.50 8.11
N ARG A 186 21.90 -9.64 8.11
CA ARG A 186 21.77 -10.49 6.92
C ARG A 186 21.11 -9.73 5.78
N TYR A 187 20.10 -8.91 6.07
CA TYR A 187 19.42 -8.11 5.06
C TYR A 187 20.29 -7.01 4.46
N GLN A 188 21.27 -6.50 5.20
CA GLN A 188 22.21 -5.48 4.72
C GLN A 188 23.35 -6.09 3.89
N GLU A 189 23.84 -7.27 4.28
CA GLU A 189 25.08 -7.84 3.72
C GLU A 189 24.85 -8.89 2.62
N ALA A 190 23.62 -9.42 2.50
CA ALA A 190 23.36 -10.53 1.58
C ALA A 190 23.31 -10.08 0.11
N ALA A 191 24.12 -10.75 -0.73
CA ALA A 191 24.03 -10.63 -2.19
C ALA A 191 22.82 -11.39 -2.77
N ASP A 192 22.31 -12.41 -2.08
CA ASP A 192 21.06 -13.11 -2.39
C ASP A 192 20.32 -13.43 -1.10
N PHE A 193 19.04 -13.05 -1.02
CA PHE A 193 18.19 -13.30 0.13
C PHE A 193 17.66 -14.75 0.19
N GLY A 194 17.87 -15.54 -0.88
CA GLY A 194 17.47 -16.95 -0.96
C GLY A 194 16.00 -17.11 -1.36
N ALA A 195 15.28 -18.00 -0.70
CA ALA A 195 13.83 -18.13 -0.82
C ALA A 195 13.19 -17.88 0.56
N PRO A 196 11.99 -17.26 0.63
CA PRO A 196 11.31 -17.01 1.88
C PRO A 196 10.82 -18.33 2.47
N ASP A 197 10.83 -18.43 3.80
CA ASP A 197 10.16 -19.54 4.48
C ASP A 197 8.65 -19.29 4.50
N LEU A 198 7.94 -20.07 3.69
CA LEU A 198 6.48 -20.02 3.56
C LEU A 198 5.83 -21.32 4.05
N SER A 199 6.55 -22.12 4.85
CA SER A 199 6.09 -23.42 5.35
C SER A 199 4.81 -23.34 6.20
N GLN A 200 4.52 -22.19 6.79
CA GLN A 200 3.34 -21.92 7.60
C GLN A 200 2.08 -21.61 6.78
N LEU A 201 2.18 -21.56 5.45
CA LEU A 201 1.09 -21.19 4.56
C LEU A 201 0.63 -22.37 3.70
N ASP A 202 -0.63 -22.30 3.24
CA ASP A 202 -1.10 -23.23 2.23
C ASP A 202 -0.36 -23.05 0.89
N ALA A 203 -0.43 -24.06 0.04
CA ALA A 203 0.31 -24.07 -1.23
C ALA A 203 -0.08 -22.93 -2.19
N ALA A 204 -1.33 -22.46 -2.15
CA ALA A 204 -1.80 -21.38 -3.01
C ALA A 204 -1.26 -20.02 -2.55
N ALA A 205 -1.34 -19.74 -1.25
CA ALA A 205 -0.76 -18.57 -0.61
C ALA A 205 0.76 -18.55 -0.76
N ALA A 206 1.44 -19.67 -0.48
CA ALA A 206 2.88 -19.81 -0.64
C ALA A 206 3.32 -19.55 -2.10
N LYS A 207 2.59 -20.09 -3.09
CA LYS A 207 2.87 -19.83 -4.51
C LYS A 207 2.68 -18.36 -4.88
N LYS A 208 1.62 -17.69 -4.39
CA LYS A 208 1.34 -16.29 -4.71
C LYS A 208 2.36 -15.34 -4.07
N LEU A 209 2.76 -15.60 -2.83
CA LEU A 209 3.81 -14.84 -2.13
C LEU A 209 5.19 -15.11 -2.71
N GLY A 210 5.51 -16.36 -3.06
CA GLY A 210 6.78 -16.72 -3.70
C GLY A 210 6.99 -16.02 -5.05
N LYS A 211 5.94 -15.84 -5.85
CA LYS A 211 6.00 -15.01 -7.07
C LYS A 211 6.23 -13.52 -6.81
N THR A 212 5.89 -13.05 -5.61
CA THR A 212 6.05 -11.65 -5.23
C THR A 212 7.40 -11.41 -4.57
N PHE A 213 7.97 -12.43 -3.96
CA PHE A 213 9.36 -12.43 -3.54
C PHE A 213 10.27 -12.22 -4.76
N LYS A 214 11.29 -11.34 -4.62
CA LYS A 214 12.15 -10.84 -5.72
C LYS A 214 11.50 -9.87 -6.72
N ALA A 215 10.27 -9.41 -6.50
CA ALA A 215 9.75 -8.30 -7.29
C ALA A 215 10.56 -7.01 -6.99
N LYS A 216 10.98 -6.30 -8.04
CA LYS A 216 11.65 -4.99 -7.98
C LYS A 216 10.79 -3.91 -8.65
N PRO A 217 9.64 -3.54 -8.06
CA PRO A 217 8.80 -2.51 -8.64
C PRO A 217 9.48 -1.14 -8.57
N VAL A 218 9.29 -0.32 -9.60
CA VAL A 218 9.53 1.12 -9.52
C VAL A 218 8.38 1.72 -8.74
N MET A 219 8.68 2.52 -7.72
CA MET A 219 7.69 3.25 -6.93
C MET A 219 7.89 4.75 -7.12
N GLU A 220 6.80 5.51 -7.11
CA GLU A 220 6.83 6.97 -7.11
C GLU A 220 5.80 7.49 -6.11
N ASN A 221 6.22 8.38 -5.20
CA ASN A 221 5.26 9.18 -4.43
C ASN A 221 4.93 10.42 -5.27
N ILE A 222 3.82 10.36 -6.01
CA ILE A 222 3.37 11.47 -6.87
C ILE A 222 2.86 12.66 -6.04
N TYR A 223 2.44 12.40 -4.80
CA TYR A 223 2.10 13.41 -3.80
C TYR A 223 2.50 12.87 -2.44
N MET A 224 3.12 13.71 -1.61
CA MET A 224 3.36 13.39 -0.23
C MET A 224 3.40 14.63 0.65
N ASP A 225 2.81 14.51 1.82
CA ASP A 225 2.99 15.46 2.91
C ASP A 225 2.91 14.77 4.27
N ALA A 226 2.64 15.55 5.31
CA ALA A 226 2.59 15.06 6.68
C ALA A 226 1.51 13.99 6.92
N ASP A 227 0.38 13.99 6.21
CA ASP A 227 -0.76 13.11 6.52
C ASP A 227 -1.18 12.18 5.37
N LEU A 228 -0.81 12.49 4.12
CA LEU A 228 -1.27 11.78 2.94
C LEU A 228 -0.13 11.45 1.98
N ARG A 229 -0.21 10.26 1.41
CA ARG A 229 0.65 9.79 0.32
C ARG A 229 -0.16 9.22 -0.82
N LEU A 230 0.18 9.65 -2.03
CA LEU A 230 -0.31 9.04 -3.26
C LEU A 230 0.86 8.37 -3.95
N ILE A 231 0.72 7.06 -4.17
CA ILE A 231 1.80 6.21 -4.64
C ILE A 231 1.38 5.58 -5.95
N THR A 232 2.27 5.63 -6.94
CA THR A 232 2.20 4.78 -8.12
C THR A 232 3.30 3.73 -8.01
N SER A 233 3.03 2.52 -8.51
CA SER A 233 4.08 1.51 -8.66
C SER A 233 3.91 0.70 -9.94
N ARG A 234 5.02 0.28 -10.53
CA ARG A 234 5.02 -0.51 -11.77
C ARG A 234 6.12 -1.57 -11.71
N ARG A 235 5.76 -2.82 -12.04
CA ARG A 235 6.73 -3.93 -12.07
C ARG A 235 7.55 -3.93 -13.37
N GLU A 236 6.90 -3.63 -14.49
CA GLU A 236 7.52 -3.60 -15.83
C GLU A 236 7.01 -2.39 -16.59
N ALA A 237 7.85 -1.77 -17.42
CA ALA A 237 7.53 -0.51 -18.11
C ALA A 237 6.25 -0.59 -18.99
N ASN A 238 5.92 -1.75 -19.53
CA ASN A 238 4.74 -1.98 -20.37
C ASN A 238 3.45 -2.29 -19.58
N GLN A 239 3.52 -2.47 -18.26
CA GLN A 239 2.36 -2.79 -17.43
C GLN A 239 1.65 -1.53 -16.94
N ARG A 240 0.32 -1.63 -16.77
CA ARG A 240 -0.47 -0.58 -16.14
C ARG A 240 0.05 -0.35 -14.71
N PRO A 241 0.24 0.92 -14.27
CA PRO A 241 0.60 1.21 -12.89
C PRO A 241 -0.45 0.70 -11.91
N SER A 242 0.02 0.35 -10.71
CA SER A 242 -0.82 0.23 -9.53
C SER A 242 -0.81 1.54 -8.74
N TYR A 243 -1.87 1.78 -7.97
CA TYR A 243 -2.10 3.01 -7.25
C TYR A 243 -2.41 2.69 -5.79
N THR A 244 -1.89 3.49 -4.87
CA THR A 244 -2.18 3.38 -3.43
C THR A 244 -2.36 4.77 -2.83
N ILE A 245 -3.36 4.88 -1.95
CA ILE A 245 -3.58 6.04 -1.09
C ILE A 245 -3.18 5.62 0.33
N GLY A 246 -2.15 6.26 0.86
CA GLY A 246 -1.65 6.04 2.22
C GLY A 246 -2.01 7.21 3.12
N VAL A 247 -2.50 6.91 4.32
CA VAL A 247 -2.76 7.92 5.36
C VAL A 247 -1.82 7.67 6.53
N ARG A 248 -1.16 8.71 7.02
CA ARG A 248 -0.25 8.61 8.15
C ARG A 248 -1.03 8.27 9.42
N ARG A 249 -0.46 7.39 10.24
CA ARG A 249 -0.93 7.14 11.61
C ARG A 249 0.04 7.80 12.58
N MET A 250 -0.51 8.58 13.50
CA MET A 250 0.22 9.20 14.62
C MET A 250 0.30 8.23 15.79
#